data_AF-A0A7X3XMH2-F1
#
_entry.id   AF-A0A7X3XMH2-F1
#
_cell.length_a   1.000
_cell.length_b   1.000
_cell.length_c   1.000
_cell.angle_alpha   90.00
_cell.angle_beta   90.00
_cell.angle_gamma   90.00
#
_symmetry.space_group_name_H-M   'P 1'
#
loop_
_entity.id
_entity.type
_entity.pdbx_description
1 polymer ?
#
loop_
_entity_poly.entity_id
_entity_poly.type
_entity_poly.pdbx_seq_one_letter_code
_entity_poly.pdbx_strand_id
1 'polypeptide(L)'
;MHTSSVLKIEYSKLMQNTTYRTTNYVLYTAILMGICVNNVFAAEAPAGDGGLLSLLGIDPKTITIQVIGFLIVLAVLWKFVFGKVGGLLEDRRNEISTQLEQLRTDRDELDRLTAETRQRLADIETEAQAKIQAAIEQGNAERQQILTQARQEADDEVARARAEIQREKDEAISELRGVVAELAVDAASKIISAELTAERHQHIIDASISRLPTE
;
A
#
# COMPACT_ATOMS: atom_id res chain seq x y z
N MET A 1 -0.33 20.69 -11.35
CA MET A 1 -0.03 20.91 -12.79
C MET A 1 -1.22 20.62 -13.73
N HIS A 2 -2.46 20.44 -13.26
CA HIS A 2 -3.61 20.09 -14.13
C HIS A 2 -4.50 21.28 -14.56
N THR A 3 -4.32 22.47 -14.00
CA THR A 3 -5.15 23.65 -14.31
C THR A 3 -4.69 24.42 -15.56
N SER A 4 -3.42 24.29 -15.99
CA SER A 4 -2.89 25.05 -17.13
C SER A 4 -3.32 24.48 -18.50
N SER A 5 -3.57 23.17 -18.60
CA SER A 5 -3.93 22.52 -19.86
C SER A 5 -5.40 22.75 -20.22
N VAL A 6 -6.28 22.72 -19.21
CA VAL A 6 -7.72 22.99 -19.38
C VAL A 6 -7.95 24.43 -19.86
N LEU A 7 -7.21 25.39 -19.30
CA LEU A 7 -7.28 26.79 -19.69
C LEU A 7 -6.91 26.99 -21.18
N LYS A 8 -5.85 26.33 -21.67
CA LYS A 8 -5.42 26.43 -23.08
C LYS A 8 -6.46 25.88 -24.06
N ILE A 9 -7.15 24.80 -23.69
CA ILE A 9 -8.21 24.20 -24.52
C ILE A 9 -9.42 25.15 -24.61
N GLU A 10 -9.77 25.80 -23.51
CA GLU A 10 -10.88 26.74 -23.44
C GLU A 10 -10.58 28.05 -24.20
N TYR A 11 -9.35 28.58 -24.10
CA TYR A 11 -8.89 29.72 -24.89
C TYR A 11 -8.87 29.44 -26.40
N SER A 12 -8.45 28.24 -26.82
CA SER A 12 -8.49 27.81 -28.23
C SER A 12 -9.93 27.83 -28.78
N LYS A 13 -10.89 27.29 -28.02
CA LYS A 13 -12.32 27.30 -28.40
C LYS A 13 -12.91 28.71 -28.47
N LEU A 14 -12.53 29.61 -27.55
CA LEU A 14 -12.97 31.02 -27.56
C LEU A 14 -12.38 31.81 -28.74
N MET A 15 -11.13 31.55 -29.11
CA MET A 15 -10.48 32.15 -30.29
C MET A 15 -11.08 31.63 -31.60
N GLN A 16 -11.44 30.34 -31.66
CA GLN A 16 -12.15 29.78 -32.82
C GLN A 16 -13.53 30.43 -32.99
N ASN A 17 -14.32 30.54 -31.90
CA ASN A 17 -15.68 31.10 -31.92
C ASN A 17 -15.73 32.57 -32.37
N THR A 18 -14.82 33.41 -31.88
CA THR A 18 -14.71 34.81 -32.31
C THR A 18 -14.28 34.97 -33.77
N THR A 19 -13.43 34.07 -34.27
CA THR A 19 -13.05 34.00 -35.69
C THR A 19 -14.21 33.53 -36.57
N TYR A 20 -15.02 32.55 -36.13
CA TYR A 20 -16.23 32.13 -36.85
C TYR A 20 -17.27 33.24 -36.91
N ARG A 21 -17.45 34.00 -35.83
CA ARG A 21 -18.40 35.09 -35.77
C ARG A 21 -18.04 36.22 -36.74
N THR A 22 -16.78 36.66 -36.76
CA THR A 22 -16.29 37.69 -37.71
C THR A 22 -16.33 37.22 -39.16
N THR A 23 -15.98 35.95 -39.43
CA THR A 23 -16.02 35.37 -40.79
C THR A 23 -17.46 35.23 -41.29
N ASN A 24 -18.41 34.84 -40.45
CA ASN A 24 -19.83 34.82 -40.81
C ASN A 24 -20.35 36.23 -41.11
N TYR A 25 -19.96 37.27 -40.36
CA TYR A 25 -20.33 38.65 -40.71
C TYR A 25 -19.76 39.09 -42.06
N VAL A 26 -18.53 38.72 -42.40
CA VAL A 26 -17.94 39.01 -43.73
C VAL A 26 -18.67 38.25 -44.84
N LEU A 27 -19.07 37.00 -44.60
CA LEU A 27 -19.85 36.21 -45.56
C LEU A 27 -21.27 36.76 -45.73
N TYR A 28 -21.96 37.11 -44.63
CA TYR A 28 -23.28 37.73 -44.65
C TYR A 28 -23.24 39.09 -45.33
N THR A 29 -22.24 39.94 -45.07
CA THR A 29 -22.10 41.22 -45.75
C THR A 29 -21.74 41.07 -47.23
N ALA A 30 -20.94 40.07 -47.62
CA ALA A 30 -20.67 39.77 -49.02
C ALA A 30 -21.91 39.25 -49.76
N ILE A 31 -22.68 38.35 -49.13
CA ILE A 31 -23.95 37.84 -49.69
C ILE A 31 -24.97 38.98 -49.77
N LEU A 32 -25.11 39.80 -48.73
CA LEU A 32 -26.05 40.92 -48.67
C LEU A 32 -25.64 42.03 -49.64
N MET A 33 -24.34 42.29 -49.83
CA MET A 33 -23.87 43.20 -50.87
C MET A 33 -24.15 42.64 -52.27
N GLY A 34 -23.99 41.33 -52.49
CA GLY A 34 -24.39 40.67 -53.75
C GLY A 34 -25.89 40.73 -54.03
N ILE A 35 -26.73 40.56 -53.00
CA ILE A 35 -28.19 40.72 -53.09
C ILE A 35 -28.57 42.18 -53.32
N CYS A 36 -27.89 43.14 -52.67
CA CYS A 36 -28.09 44.57 -52.89
C CYS A 36 -27.68 44.99 -54.31
N VAL A 37 -26.59 44.46 -54.87
CA VAL A 37 -26.20 44.75 -56.26
C VAL A 37 -27.27 44.26 -57.25
N ASN A 38 -27.88 43.09 -57.01
CA ASN A 38 -29.02 42.61 -57.80
C ASN A 38 -30.27 43.51 -57.67
N ASN A 39 -30.57 44.02 -56.47
CA ASN A 39 -31.78 44.82 -56.23
C ASN A 39 -31.64 46.32 -56.55
N VAL A 40 -30.45 46.91 -56.36
CA VAL A 40 -30.15 48.30 -56.74
C VAL A 40 -30.24 48.48 -58.25
N PHE A 41 -29.84 47.47 -59.04
CA PHE A 41 -29.98 47.50 -60.49
C PHE A 41 -31.41 47.21 -60.98
N ALA A 42 -32.27 46.61 -60.14
CA ALA A 42 -33.70 46.51 -60.40
C ALA A 42 -34.46 47.82 -60.07
N ALA A 43 -33.85 48.73 -59.31
CA ALA A 43 -34.48 49.96 -58.82
C ALA A 43 -34.13 51.22 -59.63
N GLU A 44 -33.14 51.16 -60.52
CA GLU A 44 -32.83 52.24 -61.47
C GLU A 44 -33.35 51.85 -62.86
N ALA A 45 -34.62 52.15 -63.13
CA ALA A 45 -35.12 52.23 -64.49
C ALA A 45 -34.86 53.66 -65.01
N PRO A 46 -33.81 53.91 -65.81
CA PRO A 46 -33.69 55.19 -66.50
C PRO A 46 -34.79 55.28 -67.55
N ALA A 47 -35.77 56.16 -67.31
CA ALA A 47 -36.64 56.65 -68.35
C ALA A 47 -35.79 57.44 -69.37
N GLY A 48 -35.55 56.90 -70.57
CA GLY A 48 -34.94 57.67 -71.65
C GLY A 48 -34.26 56.84 -72.73
N ASP A 49 -35.01 56.61 -73.82
CA ASP A 49 -34.62 56.46 -75.23
C ASP A 49 -33.28 55.77 -75.58
N GLY A 50 -33.35 54.56 -76.12
CA GLY A 50 -32.20 53.89 -76.74
C GLY A 50 -32.36 52.38 -76.99
N GLY A 51 -32.99 52.03 -78.12
CA GLY A 51 -32.79 50.79 -78.89
C GLY A 51 -33.17 49.43 -78.26
N LEU A 52 -33.53 48.46 -79.11
CA LEU A 52 -34.00 47.10 -78.77
C LEU A 52 -33.11 46.29 -77.79
N LEU A 53 -31.87 46.71 -77.56
CA LEU A 53 -30.89 46.05 -76.69
C LEU A 53 -31.08 46.36 -75.20
N SER A 54 -31.59 47.55 -74.85
CA SER A 54 -31.87 47.94 -73.46
C SER A 54 -33.15 47.26 -72.93
N LEU A 55 -34.13 47.00 -73.81
CA LEU A 55 -35.37 46.26 -73.48
C LEU A 55 -35.11 44.77 -73.20
N LEU A 56 -34.03 44.20 -73.74
CA LEU A 56 -33.60 42.83 -73.44
C LEU A 56 -32.82 42.74 -72.11
N GLY A 57 -32.59 43.85 -71.41
CA GLY A 57 -31.87 43.91 -70.13
C GLY A 57 -30.38 43.57 -70.24
N ILE A 58 -29.82 43.54 -71.45
CA ILE A 58 -28.42 43.19 -71.70
C ILE A 58 -27.60 44.48 -71.82
N ASP A 59 -27.30 45.08 -70.68
CA ASP A 59 -26.32 46.16 -70.59
C ASP A 59 -24.90 45.56 -70.38
N PRO A 60 -23.95 45.75 -71.31
CA PRO A 60 -22.60 45.20 -71.18
C PRO A 60 -21.84 45.72 -69.95
N LYS A 61 -22.20 46.91 -69.46
CA LYS A 61 -21.68 47.46 -68.20
C LYS A 61 -22.13 46.63 -66.99
N THR A 62 -23.39 46.20 -66.96
CA THR A 62 -23.99 45.43 -65.88
C THR A 62 -23.39 44.03 -65.79
N ILE A 63 -23.23 43.35 -66.93
CA ILE A 63 -22.56 42.05 -67.00
C ILE A 63 -21.11 42.16 -66.51
N THR A 64 -20.38 43.21 -66.89
CA THR A 64 -18.99 43.40 -66.47
C THR A 64 -18.88 43.58 -64.94
N ILE A 65 -19.74 44.41 -64.34
CA ILE A 65 -19.77 44.62 -62.89
C ILE A 65 -20.17 43.33 -62.15
N GLN A 66 -21.14 42.57 -62.67
CA GLN A 66 -21.57 41.31 -62.08
C GLN A 66 -20.49 40.23 -62.13
N VAL A 67 -19.75 40.14 -63.25
CA VAL A 67 -18.61 39.22 -63.38
C VAL A 67 -17.48 39.62 -62.43
N ILE A 68 -17.17 40.91 -62.29
CA ILE A 68 -16.16 41.39 -61.33
C ILE A 68 -16.60 41.08 -59.89
N GLY A 69 -17.86 41.31 -59.53
CA GLY A 69 -18.39 40.95 -58.22
C GLY A 69 -18.32 39.45 -57.93
N PHE A 70 -18.68 38.62 -58.91
CA PHE A 70 -18.55 37.17 -58.81
C PHE A 70 -17.09 36.73 -58.62
N LEU A 71 -16.16 37.30 -59.37
CA LEU A 71 -14.73 37.01 -59.24
C LEU A 71 -14.16 37.43 -57.88
N ILE A 72 -14.60 38.57 -57.33
CA ILE A 72 -14.19 39.02 -55.99
C ILE A 72 -14.68 38.04 -54.93
N VAL A 73 -15.96 37.64 -54.97
CA VAL A 73 -16.51 36.67 -54.02
C VAL A 73 -15.82 35.31 -54.17
N LEU A 74 -15.56 34.86 -55.40
CA LEU A 74 -14.85 33.61 -55.67
C LEU A 74 -13.41 33.64 -55.14
N ALA A 75 -12.69 34.74 -55.32
CA ALA A 75 -11.33 34.90 -54.81
C ALA A 75 -11.30 34.89 -53.27
N VAL A 76 -12.27 35.53 -52.62
CA VAL A 76 -12.43 35.50 -51.16
C VAL A 76 -12.77 34.08 -50.69
N LEU A 77 -13.70 33.39 -51.33
CA LEU A 77 -14.06 32.01 -50.98
C LEU A 77 -12.87 31.07 -51.13
N TRP A 78 -12.14 31.17 -52.24
CA TRP A 78 -11.00 30.30 -52.52
C TRP A 78 -9.88 30.46 -51.49
N LYS A 79 -9.55 31.71 -51.09
CA LYS A 79 -8.51 31.95 -50.09
C LYS A 79 -8.91 31.49 -48.68
N PHE A 80 -10.18 31.60 -48.31
CA PHE A 80 -10.63 31.33 -46.93
C PHE A 80 -11.13 29.90 -46.71
N VAL A 81 -11.87 29.31 -47.65
CA VAL A 81 -12.45 27.96 -47.49
C VAL A 81 -11.35 26.89 -47.49
N PHE A 82 -10.41 26.96 -48.43
CA PHE A 82 -9.34 25.95 -48.54
C PHE A 82 -8.42 25.95 -47.31
N GLY A 83 -8.10 27.13 -46.76
CA GLY A 83 -7.28 27.24 -45.55
C GLY A 83 -7.99 26.72 -44.30
N LYS A 84 -9.28 26.99 -44.13
CA LYS A 84 -10.03 26.61 -42.91
C LYS A 84 -10.50 25.16 -42.91
N VAL A 85 -10.92 24.62 -44.05
CA VAL A 85 -11.31 23.22 -44.17
C VAL A 85 -10.09 22.32 -44.03
N GLY A 86 -8.96 22.67 -44.66
CA GLY A 86 -7.70 21.93 -44.50
C GLY A 86 -7.22 21.85 -43.05
N GLY A 87 -7.27 22.97 -42.31
CA GLY A 87 -6.91 23.00 -40.90
C GLY A 87 -7.77 22.09 -40.02
N LEU A 88 -9.09 22.07 -40.21
CA LEU A 88 -9.99 21.21 -39.44
C LEU A 88 -9.76 19.71 -39.68
N LEU A 89 -9.48 19.30 -40.91
CA LEU A 89 -9.17 17.89 -41.20
C LEU A 89 -7.81 17.48 -40.61
N GLU A 90 -6.83 18.38 -40.64
CA GLU A 90 -5.51 18.12 -40.05
C GLU A 90 -5.58 18.05 -38.52
N ASP A 91 -6.36 18.93 -37.87
CA ASP A 91 -6.62 18.89 -36.43
C ASP A 91 -7.28 17.55 -36.03
N ARG A 92 -8.27 17.09 -36.80
CA ARG A 92 -8.92 15.78 -36.58
C ARG A 92 -7.96 14.62 -36.77
N ARG A 93 -7.11 14.67 -37.80
CA ARG A 93 -6.08 13.65 -38.04
C ARG A 93 -5.10 13.57 -36.88
N ASN A 94 -4.61 14.73 -36.42
CA ASN A 94 -3.66 14.82 -35.31
C ASN A 94 -4.27 14.39 -33.98
N GLU A 95 -5.54 14.71 -33.73
CA GLU A 95 -6.28 14.24 -32.56
C GLU A 95 -6.35 12.70 -32.55
N ILE A 96 -6.74 12.08 -33.66
CA ILE A 96 -6.84 10.63 -33.78
C ILE A 96 -5.47 9.96 -33.65
N SER A 97 -4.43 10.49 -34.30
CA SER A 97 -3.09 9.91 -34.19
C SER A 97 -2.55 9.99 -32.78
N THR A 98 -2.79 11.11 -32.09
CA THR A 98 -2.38 11.29 -30.68
C THR A 98 -3.13 10.32 -29.78
N GLN A 99 -4.44 10.16 -29.96
CA GLN A 99 -5.24 9.20 -29.20
C GLN A 99 -4.78 7.76 -29.44
N LEU A 100 -4.46 7.38 -30.68
CA LEU A 100 -3.95 6.04 -31.00
C LEU A 100 -2.58 5.78 -30.36
N GLU A 101 -1.70 6.78 -30.35
CA GLU A 101 -0.37 6.66 -29.72
C GLU A 101 -0.48 6.57 -28.18
N GLN A 102 -1.39 7.34 -27.58
CA GLN A 102 -1.73 7.23 -26.16
C GLN A 102 -2.26 5.84 -25.84
N LEU A 103 -3.23 5.33 -26.60
CA LEU A 103 -3.79 3.99 -26.39
C LEU A 103 -2.74 2.88 -26.53
N ARG A 104 -1.75 3.04 -27.41
CA ARG A 104 -0.62 2.10 -27.51
C ARG A 104 0.26 2.16 -26.27
N THR A 105 0.65 3.37 -25.86
CA THR A 105 1.47 3.58 -24.67
C THR A 105 0.78 3.03 -23.42
N ASP A 106 -0.51 3.32 -23.26
CA ASP A 106 -1.32 2.84 -22.13
C ASP A 106 -1.43 1.31 -22.11
N ARG A 107 -1.54 0.67 -23.29
CA ARG A 107 -1.53 -0.80 -23.39
C ARG A 107 -0.18 -1.40 -23.00
N ASP A 108 0.91 -0.84 -23.51
CA ASP A 108 2.25 -1.31 -23.19
C ASP A 108 2.55 -1.12 -21.69
N GLU A 109 2.11 0.00 -21.10
CA GLU A 109 2.22 0.25 -19.67
C GLU A 109 1.36 -0.73 -18.86
N LEU A 110 0.13 -1.00 -19.28
CA LEU A 110 -0.74 -1.97 -18.63
C LEU A 110 -0.16 -3.39 -18.68
N ASP A 111 0.37 -3.82 -19.81
CA ASP A 111 1.02 -5.12 -19.95
C ASP A 111 2.26 -5.21 -19.06
N ARG A 112 3.07 -4.15 -19.00
CA ARG A 112 4.22 -4.06 -18.10
C ARG A 112 3.81 -4.13 -16.63
N LEU A 113 2.82 -3.35 -16.21
CA LEU A 113 2.31 -3.34 -14.84
C LEU A 113 1.68 -4.69 -14.46
N THR A 114 1.00 -5.34 -15.40
CA THR A 114 0.41 -6.67 -15.18
C THR A 114 1.52 -7.72 -15.02
N ALA A 115 2.56 -7.68 -15.85
CA ALA A 115 3.71 -8.57 -15.73
C ALA A 115 4.45 -8.35 -14.41
N GLU A 116 4.71 -7.11 -14.03
CA GLU A 116 5.35 -6.75 -12.77
C GLU A 116 4.50 -7.18 -11.56
N THR A 117 3.19 -7.00 -11.62
CA THR A 117 2.27 -7.44 -10.55
C THR A 117 2.28 -8.96 -10.41
N ARG A 118 2.23 -9.71 -11.52
CA ARG A 118 2.32 -11.18 -11.50
C ARG A 118 3.65 -11.65 -10.92
N GLN A 119 4.75 -11.02 -11.29
CA GLN A 119 6.07 -11.32 -10.74
C GLN A 119 6.11 -11.05 -9.23
N ARG A 120 5.65 -9.87 -8.80
CA ARG A 120 5.58 -9.51 -7.38
C ARG A 120 4.71 -10.48 -6.58
N LEU A 121 3.59 -10.95 -7.13
CA LEU A 121 2.75 -11.96 -6.48
C LEU A 121 3.49 -13.29 -6.32
N ALA A 122 4.18 -13.76 -7.36
CA ALA A 122 4.98 -14.99 -7.28
C ALA A 122 6.14 -14.87 -6.27
N ASP A 123 6.79 -13.70 -6.21
CA ASP A 123 7.85 -13.41 -5.24
C ASP A 123 7.29 -13.41 -3.81
N ILE A 124 6.13 -12.77 -3.59
CA ILE A 124 5.44 -12.75 -2.29
C ILE A 124 5.05 -14.16 -1.86
N GLU A 125 4.51 -15.00 -2.76
CA GLU A 125 4.16 -16.39 -2.45
C GLU A 125 5.40 -17.19 -2.04
N THR A 126 6.51 -17.00 -2.76
CA THR A 126 7.79 -17.66 -2.45
C THR A 126 8.36 -17.20 -1.10
N GLU A 127 8.36 -15.89 -0.84
CA GLU A 127 8.82 -15.31 0.42
C GLU A 127 7.93 -15.74 1.60
N ALA A 128 6.61 -15.76 1.41
CA ALA A 128 5.66 -16.22 2.40
C ALA A 128 5.91 -17.70 2.75
N GLN A 129 6.09 -18.56 1.75
CA GLN A 129 6.40 -19.97 1.97
C GLN A 129 7.73 -20.15 2.71
N ALA A 130 8.77 -19.40 2.33
CA ALA A 130 10.07 -19.42 3.00
C ALA A 130 9.96 -18.95 4.46
N LYS A 131 9.17 -17.90 4.72
CA LYS A 131 8.94 -17.37 6.07
C LYS A 131 8.16 -18.33 6.96
N ILE A 132 7.16 -19.01 6.41
CA ILE A 132 6.40 -20.05 7.12
C ILE A 132 7.34 -21.21 7.48
N GLN A 133 8.16 -21.66 6.54
CA GLN A 133 9.11 -22.74 6.77
C GLN A 133 10.14 -22.36 7.84
N ALA A 134 10.71 -21.16 7.77
CA ALA A 134 11.63 -20.64 8.78
C ALA A 134 10.98 -20.54 10.17
N ALA A 135 9.72 -20.09 10.24
CA ALA A 135 8.98 -20.02 11.50
C ALA A 135 8.71 -21.41 12.10
N ILE A 136 8.43 -22.42 11.26
CA ILE A 136 8.27 -23.81 11.70
C ILE A 136 9.59 -24.36 12.23
N GLU A 137 10.70 -24.13 11.53
CA GLU A 137 12.03 -24.56 11.95
C GLU A 137 12.46 -23.92 13.26
N GLN A 138 12.28 -22.61 13.38
CA GLN A 138 12.54 -21.87 14.61
C GLN A 138 11.66 -22.38 15.76
N GLY A 139 10.36 -22.56 15.53
CA GLY A 139 9.46 -23.08 16.55
C GLY A 139 9.80 -24.51 16.99
N ASN A 140 10.29 -25.35 16.08
CA ASN A 140 10.77 -26.70 16.42
C ASN A 140 12.07 -26.64 17.23
N ALA A 141 13.01 -25.76 16.86
CA ALA A 141 14.25 -25.55 17.60
C ALA A 141 13.98 -25.03 19.02
N GLU A 142 13.11 -24.02 19.17
CA GLU A 142 12.69 -23.49 20.46
C GLU A 142 11.99 -24.55 21.30
N ARG A 143 11.08 -25.36 20.71
CA ARG A 143 10.46 -26.47 21.42
C ARG A 143 11.50 -27.45 21.95
N GLN A 144 12.47 -27.83 21.12
CA GLN A 144 13.52 -28.76 21.52
C GLN A 144 14.40 -28.18 22.64
N GLN A 145 14.71 -26.89 22.57
CA GLN A 145 15.47 -26.19 23.60
C GLN A 145 14.69 -26.16 24.92
N ILE A 146 13.40 -25.79 24.89
CA ILE A 146 12.54 -25.78 26.08
C ILE A 146 12.44 -27.18 26.69
N LEU A 147 12.24 -28.23 25.88
CA LEU A 147 12.19 -29.60 26.37
C LEU A 147 13.51 -30.05 27.00
N THR A 148 14.64 -29.65 26.42
CA THR A 148 15.97 -30.00 26.94
C THR A 148 16.22 -29.28 28.27
N GLN A 149 15.92 -27.98 28.32
CA GLN A 149 16.05 -27.17 29.54
C GLN A 149 15.12 -27.68 30.65
N ALA A 150 13.85 -27.97 30.34
CA ALA A 150 12.90 -28.48 31.33
C ALA A 150 13.33 -29.84 31.91
N ARG A 151 13.92 -30.72 31.08
CA ARG A 151 14.50 -31.98 31.57
C ARG A 151 15.69 -31.75 32.49
N GLN A 152 16.59 -30.85 32.12
CA GLN A 152 17.74 -30.50 32.94
C GLN A 152 17.31 -29.89 34.28
N GLU A 153 16.36 -28.96 34.26
CA GLU A 153 15.79 -28.35 35.47
C GLU A 153 15.10 -29.40 36.36
N ALA A 154 14.37 -30.35 35.77
CA ALA A 154 13.75 -31.44 36.51
C ALA A 154 14.79 -32.37 37.14
N ASP A 155 15.86 -32.74 36.41
CA ASP A 155 16.94 -33.57 36.93
C ASP A 155 17.69 -32.86 38.07
N ASP A 156 17.96 -31.55 37.92
CA ASP A 156 18.58 -30.72 38.94
C ASP A 156 17.71 -30.60 40.20
N GLU A 157 16.39 -30.43 40.02
CA GLU A 157 15.43 -30.38 41.13
C GLU A 157 15.37 -31.72 41.88
N VAL A 158 15.35 -32.85 41.16
CA VAL A 158 15.40 -34.19 41.77
C VAL A 158 16.71 -34.40 42.52
N ALA A 159 17.84 -33.94 41.97
CA ALA A 159 19.13 -34.02 42.65
C ALA A 159 19.16 -33.18 43.93
N ARG A 160 18.64 -31.94 43.90
CA ARG A 160 18.48 -31.09 45.08
C ARG A 160 17.59 -31.74 46.14
N ALA A 161 16.42 -32.23 45.74
CA ALA A 161 15.49 -32.89 46.65
C ALA A 161 16.11 -34.14 47.31
N ARG A 162 16.89 -34.93 46.56
CA ARG A 162 17.62 -36.08 47.14
C ARG A 162 18.69 -35.66 48.14
N ALA A 163 19.43 -34.59 47.84
CA ALA A 163 20.43 -34.05 48.76
C ALA A 163 19.79 -33.52 50.04
N GLU A 164 18.66 -32.81 49.92
CA GLU A 164 17.88 -32.31 51.05
C GLU A 164 17.33 -33.46 51.91
N ILE A 165 16.70 -34.46 51.29
CA ILE A 165 16.21 -35.65 51.99
C ILE A 165 17.35 -36.37 52.74
N GLN A 166 18.55 -36.44 52.16
CA GLN A 166 19.68 -37.06 52.82
C GLN A 166 20.13 -36.25 54.05
N ARG A 167 20.19 -34.92 53.91
CA ARG A 167 20.49 -34.02 55.03
C ARG A 167 19.47 -34.14 56.15
N GLU A 168 18.19 -34.07 55.83
CA GLU A 168 17.09 -34.22 56.81
C GLU A 168 17.12 -35.59 57.51
N LYS A 169 17.45 -36.67 56.77
CA LYS A 169 17.63 -38.00 57.37
C LYS A 169 18.78 -38.03 58.36
N ASP A 170 19.92 -37.46 58.00
CA ASP A 170 21.10 -37.44 58.87
C ASP A 170 20.83 -36.61 60.13
N GLU A 171 20.11 -35.50 60.01
CA GLU A 171 19.63 -34.68 61.12
C GLU A 171 18.65 -35.45 62.03
N ALA A 172 17.64 -36.10 61.44
CA ALA A 172 16.68 -36.93 62.18
C ALA A 172 17.34 -38.10 62.91
N ILE A 173 18.34 -38.75 62.31
CA ILE A 173 19.12 -39.81 62.96
C ILE A 173 19.92 -39.24 64.15
N SER A 174 20.49 -38.04 63.99
CA SER A 174 21.22 -37.37 65.09
C SER A 174 20.28 -37.04 66.26
N GLU A 175 19.09 -36.51 65.97
CA GLU A 175 18.08 -36.21 66.98
C GLU A 175 17.61 -37.49 67.68
N LEU A 176 17.34 -38.57 66.92
CA LEU A 176 16.93 -39.85 67.47
C LEU A 176 17.99 -40.46 68.40
N ARG A 177 19.28 -40.31 68.08
CA ARG A 177 20.38 -40.74 68.97
C ARG A 177 20.35 -40.00 70.31
N GLY A 178 20.03 -38.70 70.30
CA GLY A 178 19.84 -37.91 71.52
C GLY A 178 18.70 -38.46 72.38
N VAL A 179 17.53 -38.67 71.78
CA VAL A 179 16.34 -39.22 72.46
C VAL A 179 16.61 -40.62 73.01
N VAL A 180 17.28 -41.49 72.26
CA VAL A 180 17.62 -42.85 72.71
C VAL A 180 18.62 -42.81 73.85
N ALA A 181 19.62 -41.92 73.82
CA ALA A 181 20.57 -41.76 74.91
C ALA A 181 19.88 -41.29 76.20
N GLU A 182 18.99 -40.31 76.10
CA GLU A 182 18.18 -39.83 77.23
C GLU A 182 17.31 -40.95 77.81
N LEU A 183 16.59 -41.70 76.96
CA LEU A 183 15.77 -42.82 77.39
C LEU A 183 16.60 -43.94 78.05
N ALA A 184 17.80 -44.23 77.53
CA ALA A 184 18.70 -45.22 78.11
C ALA A 184 19.21 -44.80 79.50
N VAL A 185 19.56 -43.52 79.68
CA VAL A 185 19.94 -42.97 80.99
C VAL A 185 18.76 -43.02 81.96
N ASP A 186 17.56 -42.66 81.50
CA ASP A 186 16.34 -42.67 82.31
C ASP A 186 15.95 -44.09 82.77
N ALA A 187 16.09 -45.08 81.88
CA ALA A 187 15.90 -46.49 82.19
C ALA A 187 16.97 -47.02 83.16
N ALA A 188 18.25 -46.70 82.94
CA ALA A 188 19.33 -47.10 83.84
C ALA A 188 19.15 -46.49 85.24
N SER A 189 18.76 -45.21 85.32
CA SER A 189 18.44 -44.53 86.57
C SER A 189 17.29 -45.21 87.33
N LYS A 190 16.23 -45.61 86.64
CA LYS A 190 15.11 -46.37 87.24
C LYS A 190 15.54 -47.75 87.75
N ILE A 191 16.38 -48.48 87.00
CA ILE A 191 16.90 -49.79 87.42
C ILE A 191 17.79 -49.63 88.66
N ILE A 192 18.72 -48.67 88.66
CA ILE A 192 19.59 -48.38 89.81
C ILE A 192 18.75 -48.00 91.04
N SER A 193 17.72 -47.17 90.86
CA SER A 193 16.80 -46.78 91.94
C SER A 193 16.00 -47.96 92.50
N ALA A 194 15.68 -48.95 91.66
CA ALA A 194 14.95 -50.15 92.07
C ALA A 194 15.84 -51.23 92.73
N GLU A 195 17.11 -51.34 92.32
CA GLU A 195 18.11 -52.27 92.89
C GLU A 195 18.80 -51.74 94.16
N LEU A 196 18.68 -50.45 94.45
CA LEU A 196 19.16 -49.82 95.69
C LEU A 196 18.25 -50.13 96.89
N THR A 197 18.22 -51.40 97.32
CA THR A 197 17.66 -51.82 98.62
C THR A 197 18.70 -51.65 99.73
N ALA A 198 18.25 -51.48 100.98
CA ALA A 198 19.13 -51.25 102.13
C ALA A 198 20.21 -52.34 102.29
N GLU A 199 19.94 -53.59 101.89
CA GLU A 199 20.90 -54.69 101.95
C GLU A 199 22.07 -54.55 100.95
N ARG A 200 21.87 -53.91 99.78
CA ARG A 200 22.92 -53.80 98.75
C ARG A 200 23.89 -52.64 99.03
N HIS A 201 23.43 -51.61 99.75
CA HIS A 201 24.22 -50.43 100.09
C HIS A 201 25.45 -50.77 100.95
N GLN A 202 25.31 -51.68 101.92
CA GLN A 202 26.44 -52.15 102.75
C GLN A 202 27.50 -52.88 101.92
N HIS A 203 27.06 -53.73 100.98
CA HIS A 203 27.98 -54.51 100.14
C HIS A 203 28.77 -53.67 99.13
N ILE A 204 28.23 -52.52 98.69
CA ILE A 204 28.94 -51.56 97.81
C ILE A 204 29.94 -50.71 98.61
N ILE A 205 29.58 -50.33 99.85
CA ILE A 205 30.47 -49.61 100.76
C ILE A 205 31.68 -50.49 101.12
N ASP A 206 31.44 -51.74 101.52
CA ASP A 206 32.52 -52.68 101.85
C ASP A 206 33.43 -52.96 100.64
N ALA A 207 32.86 -53.14 99.44
CA ALA A 207 33.62 -53.33 98.22
C ALA A 207 34.45 -52.10 97.82
N SER A 208 33.94 -50.88 98.04
CA SER A 208 34.64 -49.62 97.74
C SER A 208 35.77 -49.36 98.73
N ILE A 209 35.57 -49.69 100.02
CA ILE A 209 36.61 -49.63 101.05
C ILE A 209 37.74 -50.61 100.73
N SER A 210 37.44 -51.80 100.18
CA SER A 210 38.46 -52.78 99.79
C SER A 210 39.32 -52.39 98.58
N ARG A 211 38.88 -51.42 97.76
CA ARG A 211 39.62 -50.96 96.56
C ARG A 211 40.49 -49.73 96.80
N LEU A 212 40.47 -49.16 98.01
CA LEU A 212 41.41 -48.11 98.37
C LEU A 212 42.78 -48.75 98.64
N PRO A 213 43.82 -48.44 97.84
CA PRO A 213 45.18 -48.86 98.16
C PRO A 213 45.58 -48.19 99.47
N THR A 214 45.89 -49.00 100.47
CA THR A 214 46.63 -48.53 101.64
C THR A 214 48.11 -48.65 101.27
N GLU A 215 48.75 -47.47 101.22
CA GLU A 215 50.14 -47.15 100.78
C GLU A 215 50.36 -46.98 99.27
#